data_AF-A0A3A9ZA65-F1
#
_entry.id   AF-A0A3A9ZA65-F1
#
_cell.length_a   1.000
_cell.length_b   1.000
_cell.length_c   1.000
_cell.angle_alpha   90.00
_cell.angle_beta   90.00
_cell.angle_gamma   90.00
#
_symmetry.space_group_name_H-M   'P 1'
#
loop_
_entity.id
_entity.type
_entity.pdbx_description
1 polymer ?
#
loop_
_entity_poly.entity_id
_entity_poly.type
_entity_poly.pdbx_seq_one_letter_code
_entity_poly.pdbx_strand_id
1 'polypeptide(L)'
;MSTDIHDTARPDTAGIRLDVARHTELFAAIGCDSLGKIAAETGVTERTVRRARQGIIGEVFIAQTIAALQRNADALAAADLKPPTLDELFTVVTKAAV
;
A
#
# COMPACT_ATOMS: atom_id res chain seq x y z
N MET A 1 16.49 -12.36 -24.68
CA MET A 1 15.69 -13.02 -23.62
C MET A 1 16.14 -12.42 -22.30
N SER A 2 15.33 -11.54 -21.70
CA SER A 2 15.68 -10.84 -20.46
C SER A 2 15.22 -11.72 -19.29
N THR A 3 16.15 -12.11 -18.43
CA THR A 3 15.90 -12.98 -17.29
C THR A 3 15.04 -12.23 -16.27
N ASP A 4 13.77 -12.59 -16.17
CA ASP A 4 12.84 -12.08 -15.15
C ASP A 4 13.24 -12.68 -13.79
N ILE A 5 14.17 -12.02 -13.09
CA ILE A 5 14.65 -12.38 -11.75
C ILE A 5 13.64 -11.97 -10.66
N HIS A 6 12.48 -11.43 -11.03
CA HIS A 6 11.59 -10.74 -10.09
C HIS A 6 10.48 -11.59 -9.46
N ASP A 7 10.47 -12.91 -9.69
CA ASP A 7 9.38 -13.79 -9.25
C ASP A 7 9.68 -14.58 -7.96
N THR A 8 10.56 -14.06 -7.09
CA THR A 8 10.86 -14.69 -5.80
C THR A 8 10.95 -13.70 -4.66
N ALA A 9 9.87 -12.97 -4.38
CA ALA A 9 9.69 -12.43 -3.02
C ALA A 9 9.34 -13.62 -2.11
N ARG A 10 10.38 -14.27 -1.54
CA ARG A 10 10.18 -15.35 -0.57
C ARG A 10 9.52 -14.78 0.69
N PRO A 11 8.55 -15.50 1.28
CA PRO A 11 7.88 -15.07 2.51
C PRO A 11 8.81 -14.89 3.72
N ASP A 12 10.06 -15.37 3.64
CA ASP A 12 11.07 -15.40 4.72
C ASP A 12 12.07 -14.23 4.72
N THR A 13 11.85 -13.19 3.93
CA THR A 13 12.76 -12.02 3.87
C THR A 13 12.20 -10.91 4.74
N ALA A 14 13.02 -10.36 5.66
CA ALA A 14 12.60 -9.21 6.45
C ALA A 14 12.24 -8.04 5.51
N GLY A 15 11.11 -7.37 5.75
CA GLY A 15 10.61 -6.33 4.85
C GLY A 15 9.30 -5.69 5.31
N ILE A 16 8.90 -4.63 4.62
CA ILE A 16 7.64 -3.94 4.88
C ILE A 16 6.53 -4.62 4.08
N ARG A 17 5.40 -4.90 4.74
CA ARG A 17 4.18 -5.38 4.08
C ARG A 17 3.07 -4.35 4.20
N LEU A 18 2.27 -4.25 3.16
CA LEU A 18 1.05 -3.47 3.14
C LEU A 18 -0.10 -4.35 3.63
N ASP A 19 -0.92 -3.84 4.54
CA ASP A 19 -2.24 -4.43 4.78
C ASP A 19 -3.14 -4.14 3.58
N VAL A 20 -3.24 -5.10 2.66
CA VAL A 20 -3.99 -4.95 1.42
C VAL A 20 -5.50 -4.81 1.67
N ALA A 21 -6.03 -5.44 2.71
CA ALA A 21 -7.45 -5.36 3.04
C ALA A 21 -7.78 -3.96 3.55
N ARG A 22 -7.05 -3.48 4.55
CA ARG A 22 -7.24 -2.14 5.11
C ARG A 22 -6.97 -1.05 4.08
N HIS A 23 -5.93 -1.21 3.27
CA HIS A 23 -5.67 -0.30 2.15
C HIS A 23 -6.84 -0.23 1.17
N THR A 24 -7.41 -1.38 0.79
CA THR A 24 -8.54 -1.40 -0.16
C THR A 24 -9.79 -0.76 0.43
N GLU A 25 -10.09 -1.01 1.69
CA GLU A 25 -11.20 -0.38 2.43
C GLU A 25 -11.06 1.15 2.46
N LEU A 26 -9.90 1.66 2.87
CA LEU A 26 -9.65 3.10 2.98
C LEU A 26 -9.75 3.81 1.63
N PHE A 27 -9.20 3.22 0.56
CA PHE A 27 -9.31 3.82 -0.77
C PHE A 27 -10.73 3.70 -1.35
N ALA A 28 -11.46 2.62 -1.07
CA ALA A 28 -12.85 2.50 -1.47
C ALA A 28 -13.73 3.58 -0.81
N ALA A 29 -13.48 3.89 0.46
CA ALA A 29 -14.20 4.93 1.20
C ALA A 29 -14.05 6.34 0.58
N ILE A 30 -12.96 6.59 -0.13
CA ILE A 30 -12.72 7.86 -0.84
C ILE A 30 -13.01 7.75 -2.35
N GLY A 31 -13.74 6.72 -2.78
CA GLY A 31 -14.16 6.52 -4.19
C GLY A 31 -13.08 5.94 -5.12
N CYS A 32 -11.94 5.49 -4.58
CA CYS A 32 -10.82 4.88 -5.29
C CYS A 32 -10.88 3.35 -5.21
N ASP A 33 -11.85 2.75 -5.90
CA ASP A 33 -12.13 1.31 -5.90
C ASP A 33 -11.29 0.47 -6.88
N SER A 34 -10.46 1.10 -7.72
CA SER A 34 -9.63 0.43 -8.71
C SER A 34 -8.14 0.77 -8.57
N LEU A 35 -7.26 -0.10 -9.09
CA LEU A 35 -5.82 0.15 -9.09
C LEU A 35 -5.45 1.46 -9.79
N GLY A 36 -6.12 1.79 -10.89
CA GLY A 36 -5.92 3.03 -11.64
C GLY A 36 -6.31 4.28 -10.84
N LYS A 37 -7.44 4.23 -10.13
CA LYS A 37 -7.85 5.34 -9.28
C LYS A 37 -6.93 5.52 -8.08
N ILE A 38 -6.52 4.43 -7.44
CA ILE A 38 -5.53 4.45 -6.35
C ILE A 38 -4.21 5.05 -6.85
N ALA A 39 -3.74 4.61 -8.01
CA ALA A 39 -2.51 5.12 -8.62
C ALA A 39 -2.60 6.63 -8.91
N ALA A 40 -3.72 7.08 -9.46
CA ALA A 40 -3.97 8.50 -9.70
C ALA A 40 -4.00 9.31 -8.40
N GLU A 41 -4.68 8.83 -7.36
CA GLU A 41 -4.82 9.52 -6.08
C GLU A 41 -3.48 9.60 -5.30
N THR A 42 -2.68 8.54 -5.38
CA THR A 42 -1.36 8.48 -4.75
C THR A 42 -0.25 9.12 -5.59
N GLY A 43 -0.49 9.38 -6.88
CA GLY A 43 0.53 9.88 -7.80
C GLY A 43 1.61 8.85 -8.16
N VAL A 44 1.30 7.55 -8.04
CA VAL A 44 2.17 6.46 -8.53
C VAL A 44 1.60 5.80 -9.79
N THR A 45 2.32 4.81 -10.32
CA THR A 45 1.82 3.97 -11.41
C THR A 45 0.98 2.80 -10.87
N GLU A 46 0.02 2.29 -11.65
CA GLU A 46 -0.71 1.06 -11.31
C GLU A 46 0.22 -0.13 -11.05
N ARG A 47 1.32 -0.22 -11.80
CA ARG A 47 2.36 -1.23 -11.59
C ARG A 47 2.96 -1.13 -10.19
N THR A 48 3.18 0.08 -9.68
CA THR A 48 3.67 0.30 -8.31
C THR A 48 2.64 -0.18 -7.28
N VAL A 49 1.37 0.15 -7.45
CA VAL A 49 0.29 -0.33 -6.55
C VAL A 49 0.22 -1.85 -6.55
N ARG A 50 0.27 -2.48 -7.73
CA ARG A 50 0.27 -3.96 -7.86
C ARG A 50 1.46 -4.60 -7.16
N ARG A 51 2.66 -4.03 -7.35
CA ARG A 51 3.90 -4.50 -6.71
C ARG A 51 3.85 -4.34 -5.19
N ALA A 52 3.31 -3.23 -4.69
CA ALA A 52 3.15 -3.01 -3.26
C ALA A 52 2.24 -4.06 -2.61
N ARG A 53 1.13 -4.42 -3.27
CA ARG A 53 0.24 -5.52 -2.85
C ARG A 53 0.92 -6.90 -2.89
N GLN A 54 1.97 -7.06 -3.67
CA GLN A 54 2.80 -8.27 -3.75
C GLN A 54 3.99 -8.24 -2.77
N GLY A 55 4.08 -7.23 -1.90
CA GLY A 55 5.16 -7.09 -0.91
C GLY A 55 6.41 -6.39 -1.43
N ILE A 56 6.39 -5.84 -2.65
CA ILE A 56 7.47 -5.02 -3.20
C ILE A 56 7.12 -3.56 -2.96
N ILE A 57 7.53 -3.03 -1.81
CA ILE A 57 7.17 -1.69 -1.34
C ILE A 57 8.42 -0.82 -1.27
N GLY A 58 8.34 0.38 -1.86
CA GLY A 58 9.35 1.42 -1.71
C GLY A 58 8.86 2.54 -0.79
N GLU A 59 9.77 3.26 -0.17
CA GLU A 59 9.49 4.38 0.75
C GLU A 59 8.58 5.45 0.13
N VAL A 60 8.80 5.78 -1.14
CA VAL A 60 7.98 6.77 -1.88
C VAL A 60 6.50 6.36 -1.92
N PHE A 61 6.21 5.08 -2.15
CA PHE A 61 4.83 4.58 -2.16
C PHE A 61 4.18 4.71 -0.77
N ILE A 62 4.91 4.41 0.30
CA ILE A 62 4.43 4.54 1.69
C ILE A 62 4.04 5.99 1.97
N ALA A 63 4.97 6.93 1.73
CA ALA A 63 4.75 8.34 2.00
C ALA A 63 3.56 8.91 1.20
N GLN A 64 3.50 8.58 -0.10
CA GLN A 64 2.42 9.04 -0.97
C GLN A 64 1.05 8.44 -0.60
N THR A 65 1.02 7.18 -0.16
CA THR A 65 -0.21 6.52 0.30
C THR A 65 -0.77 7.20 1.55
N ILE A 66 0.08 7.43 2.55
CA ILE A 66 -0.34 8.11 3.80
C ILE A 66 -0.79 9.54 3.51
N ALA A 67 -0.01 10.29 2.71
CA ALA A 67 -0.37 11.66 2.33
C ALA A 67 -1.72 11.71 1.59
N ALA A 68 -1.97 10.78 0.67
CA ALA A 68 -3.24 10.70 -0.06
C ALA A 68 -4.43 10.47 0.89
N LEU A 69 -4.31 9.54 1.84
CA LEU A 69 -5.37 9.26 2.81
C LEU A 69 -5.58 10.42 3.79
N GLN A 70 -4.50 11.12 4.17
CA GLN A 70 -4.58 12.32 5.01
C GLN A 70 -5.28 13.49 4.28
N ARG A 71 -5.01 13.69 2.98
CA ARG A 71 -5.72 14.71 2.19
C ARG A 71 -7.22 14.45 2.08
N ASN A 72 -7.62 13.19 2.16
CA ASN A 72 -9.02 12.77 2.11
C ASN A 72 -9.61 12.46 3.51
N ALA A 73 -9.06 13.05 4.57
CA ALA A 73 -9.50 12.81 5.95
C ALA A 73 -10.99 13.08 6.15
N ASP A 74 -11.54 14.13 5.52
CA ASP A 74 -12.96 14.47 5.63
C ASP A 74 -13.85 13.41 4.97
N ALA A 75 -13.43 12.87 3.82
CA ALA A 75 -14.15 11.80 3.13
C ALA A 75 -14.09 10.48 3.91
N LEU A 76 -12.94 10.18 4.53
CA LEU A 76 -12.82 9.04 5.44
C LEU A 76 -13.73 9.22 6.66
N ALA A 77 -13.77 10.40 7.26
CA ALA A 77 -14.62 10.68 8.41
C ALA A 77 -16.12 10.55 8.08
N ALA A 78 -16.53 10.92 6.87
CA ALA A 78 -17.90 10.69 6.40
C ALA A 78 -18.27 9.20 6.29
N ALA A 79 -17.27 8.32 6.17
CA ALA A 79 -17.41 6.87 6.16
C ALA A 79 -17.13 6.23 7.54
N ASP A 80 -17.08 7.02 8.62
CA ASP A 80 -16.70 6.58 9.98
C ASP A 80 -15.29 5.95 10.07
N LEU A 81 -14.39 6.41 9.19
CA LEU A 81 -12.99 5.99 9.13
C LEU A 81 -12.06 7.17 9.45
N LYS A 82 -10.86 6.86 9.93
CA LYS A 82 -9.79 7.83 10.13
C LYS A 82 -8.62 7.53 9.18
N PRO A 83 -7.86 8.56 8.75
CA PRO A 83 -6.58 8.33 8.08
C PRO A 83 -5.67 7.44 8.94
N PRO A 84 -5.07 6.38 8.37
CA PRO A 84 -4.20 5.50 9.13
C PRO A 84 -2.86 6.18 9.43
N THR A 85 -2.20 5.75 10.50
CA THR A 85 -0.76 5.96 10.69
C THR A 85 0.05 4.98 9.84
N LEU A 86 1.37 5.19 9.76
CA LEU A 86 2.26 4.31 9.00
C LEU A 86 2.17 2.87 9.53
N ASP A 87 2.26 2.69 10.85
CA ASP A 87 2.25 1.36 11.48
C ASP A 87 0.88 0.67 11.44
N GLU A 88 -0.21 1.44 11.26
CA GLU A 88 -1.57 0.89 11.07
C GLU A 88 -1.78 0.31 9.67
N LEU A 89 -1.03 0.77 8.67
CA LEU A 89 -1.19 0.33 7.27
C LEU A 89 -0.02 -0.51 6.75
N PHE A 90 1.16 -0.35 7.34
CA PHE A 90 2.38 -1.01 6.94
C PHE A 90 3.01 -1.73 8.13
N THR A 91 3.30 -3.01 7.97
CA THR A 91 3.90 -3.83 9.03
C THR A 91 5.32 -4.22 8.66
N VAL A 92 6.26 -4.04 9.60
CA VAL A 92 7.61 -4.60 9.47
C VAL A 92 7.54 -6.09 9.79
N VAL A 93 7.76 -6.93 8.79
CA VAL A 93 7.95 -8.36 8.98
C VAL A 93 9.43 -8.61 9.21
N THR A 94 9.79 -9.09 10.38
CA THR A 94 11.15 -9.57 10.64
C THR A 94 11.25 -11.04 10.26
N LYS A 95 12.41 -11.44 9.75
CA LYS A 95 12.71 -12.86 9.58
C LYS A 95 12.75 -13.49 10.97
N ALA A 96 11.94 -14.52 11.22
CA ALA A 96 12.04 -15.30 12.44
C ALA A 96 13.48 -15.83 12.56
N ALA A 97 14.14 -15.54 13.67
CA ALA A 97 15.45 -16.11 13.96
C ALA A 97 15.29 -17.63 14.09
N VAL A 98 15.93 -18.36 13.19
CA VAL A 98 16.09 -19.82 13.28
C VAL A 98 17.27 -20.11 14.20
#